data_AF-A0A3D2MZ03-F1
#
_entry.id   AF-A0A3D2MZ03-F1
#
_cell.length_a   1.000
_cell.length_b   1.000
_cell.length_c   1.000
_cell.angle_alpha   90.00
_cell.angle_beta   90.00
_cell.angle_gamma   90.00
#
_symmetry.space_group_name_H-M   'P 1'
#
loop_
_entity.id
_entity.type
_entity.pdbx_description
1 polymer ?
#
loop_
_entity_poly.entity_id
_entity_poly.type
_entity_poly.pdbx_seq_one_letter_code
_entity_poly.pdbx_strand_id
1 'polypeptide(L)'
;ANGILNVSAKDKATGKEQSIRITASGGLSEEDIQQMVADAEVNAEADKVFEELITARNTADGMINAAKKTLEEAGEHATDDERSAIEAAVTVAEEAVKGDDKDAIEAATTALTEATSGVAQKMYAAQAEAGEAAAGADQSPEDDAVDGDVVDAEFEEVREDDKR
;
A
#
# COMPACT_ATOMS: atom_id res chain seq x y z
N ALA A 1 -2.81 -12.00 -37.90
CA ALA A 1 -2.05 -11.18 -36.93
C ALA A 1 -0.57 -11.21 -37.36
N ASN A 2 0.12 -10.06 -37.38
CA ASN A 2 1.42 -9.91 -38.07
C ASN A 2 2.65 -9.97 -37.14
N GLY A 3 2.51 -10.51 -35.92
CA GLY A 3 3.64 -10.62 -34.97
C GLY A 3 4.18 -9.29 -34.42
N ILE A 4 3.43 -8.19 -34.57
CA ILE A 4 3.79 -6.88 -34.02
C ILE A 4 3.18 -6.74 -32.63
N LEU A 5 4.01 -6.55 -31.62
CA LEU A 5 3.58 -6.25 -30.26
C LEU A 5 3.47 -4.73 -30.09
N ASN A 6 2.35 -4.24 -29.58
CA ASN A 6 2.17 -2.83 -29.22
C ASN A 6 2.05 -2.76 -27.70
N VAL A 7 2.96 -2.07 -27.04
CA VAL A 7 2.93 -1.82 -25.60
C VAL A 7 2.61 -0.35 -25.41
N SER A 8 1.56 -0.02 -24.64
CA SER A 8 1.26 1.36 -24.28
C SER A 8 1.09 1.54 -22.78
N ALA A 9 1.52 2.71 -22.31
CA ALA A 9 1.35 3.18 -20.94
C ALA A 9 0.60 4.51 -20.98
N LYS A 10 -0.49 4.59 -20.23
CA LYS A 10 -1.36 5.77 -20.17
C LYS A 10 -1.52 6.24 -18.73
N ASP A 11 -1.24 7.52 -18.50
CA ASP A 11 -1.61 8.19 -17.26
C ASP A 11 -3.13 8.47 -17.27
N LYS A 12 -3.84 7.92 -16.29
CA LYS A 12 -5.29 8.06 -16.16
C LYS A 12 -5.73 9.46 -15.73
N ALA A 13 -4.87 10.24 -15.06
CA ALA A 13 -5.19 11.59 -14.62
C ALA A 13 -5.07 12.62 -15.74
N THR A 14 -3.99 12.55 -16.53
CA THR A 14 -3.73 13.51 -17.61
C THR A 14 -4.20 13.04 -19.00
N GLY A 15 -4.52 11.74 -19.14
CA GLY A 15 -4.93 11.13 -20.41
C GLY A 15 -3.78 10.98 -21.42
N LYS A 16 -2.56 11.39 -21.08
CA LYS A 16 -1.38 11.28 -21.93
C LYS A 16 -0.98 9.81 -22.07
N GLU A 17 -0.68 9.40 -23.30
CA GLU A 17 -0.29 8.03 -23.63
C GLU A 17 1.08 8.03 -24.33
N GLN A 18 1.88 7.04 -23.99
CA GLN A 18 3.12 6.70 -24.70
C GLN A 18 3.00 5.26 -25.17
N SER A 19 3.41 4.99 -26.40
CA SER A 19 3.36 3.65 -26.97
C SER A 19 4.64 3.29 -27.71
N ILE A 20 5.04 2.03 -27.60
CA ILE A 20 6.16 1.43 -28.30
C ILE A 20 5.62 0.30 -29.16
N ARG A 21 6.02 0.30 -30.43
CA ARG A 21 5.71 -0.78 -31.37
C ARG A 21 6.97 -1.61 -31.59
N ILE A 22 6.90 -2.87 -31.18
CA ILE A 22 7.98 -3.84 -31.37
C ILE A 22 7.65 -4.66 -32.62
N THR A 23 8.45 -4.48 -33.66
CA THR A 23 8.34 -5.25 -34.92
C THR A 23 9.20 -6.50 -34.84
N ALA A 24 8.69 -7.64 -35.33
CA ALA A 24 9.41 -8.92 -35.34
C ALA A 24 10.59 -8.89 -36.34
N SER A 25 11.71 -8.28 -35.96
CA SER A 25 12.92 -8.19 -36.78
C SER A 25 14.08 -9.04 -36.28
N GLY A 26 13.86 -9.88 -35.27
CA GLY A 26 14.84 -10.79 -34.69
C GLY A 26 14.39 -11.25 -33.32
N GLY A 27 13.84 -12.46 -33.24
CA GLY A 27 13.44 -13.11 -32.00
C GLY A 27 14.38 -14.25 -31.62
N LEU A 28 14.02 -14.96 -30.56
CA LEU A 28 14.68 -16.19 -30.13
C LEU A 28 14.51 -17.28 -31.21
N SER A 29 15.54 -18.11 -31.42
CA SER A 29 15.40 -19.31 -32.24
C SER A 29 14.58 -20.39 -31.51
N GLU A 30 14.08 -21.39 -32.22
CA GLU A 30 13.36 -22.52 -31.60
C GLU A 30 14.22 -23.24 -30.56
N GLU A 31 15.54 -23.33 -30.79
CA GLU A 31 16.50 -23.91 -29.85
C GLU A 31 16.63 -23.05 -28.59
N ASP A 32 16.73 -21.72 -28.73
CA ASP A 32 16.77 -20.79 -27.59
C ASP A 32 15.46 -20.84 -26.79
N ILE A 33 14.31 -20.97 -27.45
CA ILE A 33 13.00 -21.09 -26.79
C ILE A 33 12.95 -22.36 -25.94
N GLN A 34 13.36 -23.50 -26.49
CA GLN A 34 13.36 -24.77 -25.76
C GLN A 34 14.35 -24.75 -24.59
N GLN A 35 15.52 -24.13 -24.78
CA GLN A 35 16.49 -23.94 -23.72
C GLN A 35 15.92 -23.07 -22.59
N MET A 36 15.29 -21.93 -22.91
CA MET A 36 14.68 -21.06 -21.91
C MET A 36 13.53 -21.74 -21.14
N VAL A 37 12.75 -22.60 -21.79
CA VAL A 37 11.70 -23.37 -21.11
C VAL A 37 12.30 -24.38 -20.13
N ALA A 38 13.34 -25.13 -20.56
CA ALA A 38 14.03 -26.07 -19.69
C ALA A 38 14.71 -25.37 -18.51
N ASP A 39 15.35 -24.23 -18.75
CA ASP A 39 15.99 -23.43 -17.70
C ASP A 39 14.96 -22.88 -16.71
N ALA A 40 13.79 -22.43 -17.18
CA ALA A 40 12.71 -21.98 -16.31
C ALA A 40 12.17 -23.11 -15.41
N GLU A 41 12.05 -24.34 -15.93
CA GLU A 41 11.62 -25.49 -15.14
C GLU A 41 12.66 -25.88 -14.06
N VAL A 42 13.94 -25.86 -14.42
CA VAL A 42 15.03 -26.19 -13.49
C VAL A 42 15.19 -25.12 -12.40
N ASN A 43 14.97 -23.85 -12.74
CA ASN A 43 15.14 -22.73 -11.81
C ASN A 43 13.84 -22.29 -11.11
N ALA A 44 12.70 -22.92 -11.39
CA ALA A 44 11.39 -22.51 -10.89
C ALA A 44 11.36 -22.26 -9.36
N GLU A 45 12.00 -23.13 -8.57
CA GLU A 45 12.05 -22.97 -7.11
C GLU A 45 12.97 -21.81 -6.69
N ALA A 46 14.09 -21.62 -7.36
CA ALA A 46 15.01 -20.50 -7.08
C ALA A 46 14.39 -19.15 -7.45
N ASP A 47 13.71 -19.09 -8.60
CA ASP A 47 12.99 -17.91 -9.06
C ASP A 47 11.83 -17.56 -8.12
N LYS A 48 11.13 -18.57 -7.59
CA LYS A 48 10.09 -18.37 -6.58
C LYS A 48 10.64 -17.77 -5.28
N VAL A 49 11.76 -18.28 -4.77
CA VAL A 49 12.41 -17.70 -3.58
C VAL A 49 12.86 -16.27 -3.85
N PHE A 50 13.37 -15.99 -5.04
CA PHE A 50 13.75 -14.64 -5.44
C PHE A 50 12.53 -13.70 -5.55
N GLU A 51 11.43 -14.16 -6.14
CA GLU A 51 10.17 -13.42 -6.22
C GLU A 51 9.63 -13.09 -4.82
N GLU A 52 9.68 -14.04 -3.89
CA GLU A 52 9.27 -13.83 -2.51
C GLU A 52 10.16 -12.78 -1.80
N LEU A 53 11.47 -12.81 -2.02
CA LEU A 53 12.39 -11.81 -1.48
C LEU A 53 12.10 -10.40 -2.02
N ILE A 54 11.91 -10.27 -3.34
CA ILE A 54 11.58 -8.98 -3.97
C ILE A 54 10.21 -8.48 -3.52
N THR A 55 9.26 -9.39 -3.33
CA THR A 55 7.93 -9.05 -2.79
C THR A 55 8.05 -8.50 -1.37
N ALA A 56 8.81 -9.17 -0.51
CA ALA A 56 9.08 -8.71 0.86
C ALA A 56 9.76 -7.33 0.87
N ARG A 57 10.76 -7.10 0.01
CA ARG A 57 11.42 -5.79 -0.15
C ARG A 57 10.44 -4.69 -0.57
N ASN A 58 9.63 -4.94 -1.59
CA ASN A 58 8.65 -3.96 -2.07
C ASN A 58 7.59 -3.63 -1.00
N THR A 59 7.16 -4.64 -0.24
CA THR A 59 6.25 -4.43 0.89
C THR A 59 6.90 -3.60 1.98
N ALA A 60 8.14 -3.91 2.36
CA ALA A 60 8.91 -3.15 3.34
C ALA A 60 9.12 -1.69 2.90
N ASP A 61 9.51 -1.45 1.65
CA ASP A 61 9.68 -0.11 1.09
C ASP A 61 8.36 0.69 1.10
N GLY A 62 7.25 0.02 0.77
CA GLY A 62 5.91 0.62 0.88
C GLY A 62 5.59 1.06 2.30
N MET A 63 5.90 0.20 3.29
CA MET A 63 5.66 0.49 4.71
C MET A 63 6.60 1.57 5.26
N ILE A 64 7.87 1.59 4.85
CA ILE A 64 8.83 2.64 5.19
C ILE A 64 8.31 4.00 4.72
N ASN A 65 7.85 4.08 3.47
CA ASN A 65 7.30 5.33 2.93
C ASN A 65 6.01 5.74 3.66
N ALA A 66 5.14 4.79 3.99
CA ALA A 66 3.93 5.07 4.78
C ALA A 66 4.28 5.58 6.18
N ALA A 67 5.21 4.96 6.89
CA ALA A 67 5.65 5.35 8.22
C ALA A 67 6.31 6.74 8.23
N LYS A 68 7.15 7.04 7.24
CA LYS A 68 7.72 8.38 7.06
C LYS A 68 6.64 9.44 6.86
N LYS A 69 5.65 9.14 6.02
CA LYS A 69 4.50 10.03 5.82
C LYS A 69 3.71 10.23 7.11
N THR A 70 3.46 9.16 7.85
CA THR A 70 2.82 9.24 9.18
C THR A 70 3.62 10.13 10.12
N LEU A 71 4.95 10.05 10.15
CA LEU A 71 5.78 10.93 10.97
C LEU A 71 5.69 12.41 10.57
N GLU A 72 5.68 12.70 9.26
CA GLU A 72 5.52 14.05 8.73
C GLU A 72 4.15 14.64 9.10
N GLU A 73 3.10 13.84 9.05
CA GLU A 73 1.73 14.27 9.33
C GLU A 73 1.39 14.22 10.84
N ALA A 74 2.09 13.42 11.65
CA ALA A 74 1.84 13.23 13.08
C ALA A 74 2.32 14.37 13.98
N GLY A 75 2.72 15.54 13.44
CA GLY A 75 3.06 16.75 14.23
C GLY A 75 2.11 16.90 15.43
N GLU A 76 2.53 17.28 16.63
CA GLU A 76 1.76 17.26 17.92
C GLU A 76 1.03 15.96 18.37
N HIS A 77 0.48 15.12 17.50
CA HIS A 77 -0.26 13.89 17.85
C HIS A 77 0.64 12.70 18.24
N ALA A 78 1.94 12.78 17.93
CA ALA A 78 2.96 11.85 18.40
C ALA A 78 3.87 12.49 19.46
N THR A 79 4.15 11.73 20.52
CA THR A 79 5.16 12.11 21.52
C THR A 79 6.58 12.00 20.94
N ASP A 80 7.55 12.70 21.53
CA ASP A 80 8.95 12.65 21.09
C ASP A 80 9.52 11.22 21.19
N ASP A 81 9.10 10.46 22.20
CA ASP A 81 9.48 9.06 22.38
C ASP A 81 8.92 8.16 21.26
N GLU A 82 7.66 8.36 20.86
CA GLU A 82 7.03 7.62 19.75
C GLU A 82 7.68 7.98 18.40
N ARG A 83 7.97 9.26 18.16
CA ARG A 83 8.68 9.69 16.93
C ARG A 83 10.06 9.04 16.85
N SER A 84 10.83 9.11 17.93
CA SER A 84 12.18 8.53 17.99
C SER A 84 12.14 7.02 17.78
N ALA A 85 11.13 6.32 18.33
CA ALA A 85 10.96 4.89 18.14
C ALA A 85 10.65 4.52 16.69
N ILE A 86 9.78 5.28 16.01
CA ILE A 86 9.44 5.04 14.59
C ILE A 86 10.63 5.38 13.70
N GLU A 87 11.36 6.48 13.94
CA GLU A 87 12.56 6.83 13.16
C GLU A 87 13.66 5.76 13.27
N ALA A 88 13.86 5.21 14.47
CA ALA A 88 14.77 4.09 14.68
C ALA A 88 14.29 2.84 13.92
N ALA A 89 13.00 2.51 13.98
CA ALA A 89 12.43 1.37 13.27
C ALA A 89 12.51 1.54 11.73
N VAL A 90 12.30 2.75 11.21
CA VAL A 90 12.47 3.10 9.80
C VAL A 90 13.92 2.87 9.37
N THR A 91 14.89 3.34 10.16
CA THR A 91 16.32 3.16 9.85
C THR A 91 16.70 1.68 9.81
N VAL A 92 16.19 0.89 10.76
CA VAL A 92 16.42 -0.57 10.79
C VAL A 92 15.80 -1.26 9.57
N ALA A 93 14.57 -0.88 9.20
CA ALA A 93 13.91 -1.42 8.02
C ALA A 93 14.65 -1.05 6.72
N GLU A 94 15.14 0.19 6.60
CA GLU A 94 15.95 0.64 5.46
C GLU A 94 17.28 -0.09 5.31
N GLU A 95 17.92 -0.46 6.43
CA GLU A 95 19.13 -1.28 6.39
C GLU A 95 18.80 -2.74 6.06
N ALA A 96 17.68 -3.28 6.56
CA ALA A 96 17.25 -4.65 6.29
C ALA A 96 16.94 -4.87 4.80
N VAL A 97 16.26 -3.94 4.14
CA VAL A 97 15.91 -4.05 2.70
C VAL A 97 17.13 -4.02 1.77
N LYS A 98 18.26 -3.45 2.21
CA LYS A 98 19.54 -3.47 1.48
C LYS A 98 20.21 -4.84 1.50
N GLY A 99 19.86 -5.70 2.46
CA GLY A 99 20.32 -7.08 2.56
C GLY A 99 19.42 -8.06 1.79
N ASP A 100 19.87 -9.31 1.65
CA ASP A 100 19.16 -10.39 0.94
C ASP A 100 18.44 -11.38 1.88
N ASP A 101 18.17 -10.98 3.13
CA ASP A 101 17.54 -11.83 4.15
C ASP A 101 16.04 -11.51 4.28
N LYS A 102 15.20 -12.38 3.72
CA LYS A 102 13.74 -12.25 3.76
C LYS A 102 13.19 -12.20 5.18
N ASP A 103 13.68 -13.06 6.08
CA ASP A 103 13.16 -13.15 7.44
C ASP A 103 13.51 -11.88 8.23
N ALA A 104 14.70 -11.32 8.00
CA ALA A 104 15.11 -10.04 8.59
C ALA A 104 14.26 -8.87 8.06
N ILE A 105 13.95 -8.85 6.76
CA ILE A 105 13.09 -7.82 6.15
C ILE A 105 11.67 -7.91 6.71
N GLU A 106 11.10 -9.10 6.81
CA GLU A 106 9.76 -9.32 7.37
C GLU A 106 9.71 -8.91 8.84
N ALA A 107 10.68 -9.33 9.65
CA ALA A 107 10.76 -8.96 11.07
C ALA A 107 10.89 -7.43 11.26
N ALA A 108 11.73 -6.76 10.47
CA ALA A 108 11.87 -5.31 10.51
C ALA A 108 10.58 -4.60 10.07
N THR A 109 9.89 -5.15 9.07
CA THR A 109 8.60 -4.63 8.60
C THR A 109 7.51 -4.78 9.67
N THR A 110 7.45 -5.91 10.37
CA THR A 110 6.54 -6.11 11.50
C THR A 110 6.84 -5.13 12.63
N ALA A 111 8.10 -4.98 13.04
CA ALA A 111 8.49 -4.04 14.09
C ALA A 111 8.15 -2.58 13.72
N LEU A 112 8.38 -2.18 12.47
CA LEU A 112 7.98 -0.87 11.95
C LEU A 112 6.46 -0.67 12.02
N THR A 113 5.69 -1.70 11.62
CA THR A 113 4.23 -1.65 11.64
C THR A 113 3.71 -1.50 13.07
N GLU A 114 4.25 -2.26 14.01
CA GLU A 114 3.88 -2.18 15.44
C GLU A 114 4.19 -0.80 16.01
N ALA A 115 5.40 -0.27 15.77
CA ALA A 115 5.79 1.07 16.23
C ALA A 115 4.92 2.18 15.62
N THR A 116 4.51 2.04 14.37
CA THR A 116 3.71 3.05 13.65
C THR A 116 2.22 2.98 14.01
N SER A 117 1.71 1.81 14.40
CA SER A 117 0.28 1.56 14.61
C SER A 117 -0.38 2.52 15.61
N GLY A 118 0.26 2.77 16.76
CA GLY A 118 -0.30 3.63 17.81
C GLY A 118 -0.42 5.09 17.37
N VAL A 119 0.54 5.60 16.61
CA VAL A 119 0.49 6.97 16.06
C VAL A 119 -0.52 7.05 14.91
N ALA A 120 -0.55 6.05 14.03
CA ALA A 120 -1.50 5.99 12.93
C ALA A 120 -2.96 5.96 13.42
N GLN A 121 -3.25 5.24 14.51
CA GLN A 121 -4.59 5.22 15.13
C GLN A 121 -4.99 6.60 15.68
N LYS A 122 -4.09 7.28 16.40
CA LYS A 122 -4.34 8.63 16.92
C LYS A 122 -4.62 9.62 15.80
N MET A 123 -3.85 9.54 14.72
CA MET A 123 -4.02 10.37 13.53
C MET A 123 -5.34 10.08 12.79
N TYR A 124 -5.70 8.81 12.62
CA TYR A 124 -6.94 8.44 11.94
C TYR A 124 -8.16 8.91 12.73
N ALA A 125 -8.13 8.83 14.07
CA ALA A 125 -9.15 9.38 14.93
C ALA A 125 -9.24 10.92 14.81
N ALA A 126 -8.10 11.62 14.84
CA ALA A 126 -8.06 13.07 14.67
C ALA A 126 -8.56 13.52 13.28
N GLN A 127 -8.26 12.75 12.23
CA GLN A 127 -8.72 13.03 10.87
C GLN A 127 -10.21 12.76 10.69
N ALA A 128 -10.77 11.74 11.35
CA ALA A 128 -12.20 11.47 11.38
C ALA A 128 -12.97 12.61 12.07
N GLU A 129 -12.50 13.06 13.24
CA GLU A 129 -13.09 14.21 13.95
C GLU A 129 -12.98 15.52 13.14
N ALA A 130 -11.87 15.74 12.44
CA ALA A 130 -11.70 16.89 11.55
C ALA A 130 -12.59 16.83 10.29
N GLY A 131 -12.88 15.63 9.79
CA GLY A 131 -13.82 15.40 8.68
C GLY A 131 -15.28 15.71 9.07
N GLU A 132 -15.66 15.41 10.31
CA GLU A 132 -16.96 15.78 10.89
C GLU A 132 -17.07 17.30 11.14
N ALA A 133 -15.98 17.94 11.56
CA ALA A 133 -15.94 19.40 11.75
C ALA A 133 -16.02 20.18 10.41
N ALA A 134 -15.57 19.60 9.29
CA ALA A 134 -15.71 20.21 7.96
C ALA A 134 -17.14 20.10 7.37
N ALA A 135 -17.92 19.11 7.81
CA ALA A 135 -19.35 19.00 7.49
C ALA A 135 -20.24 19.86 8.41
N GLY A 136 -19.72 20.31 9.56
CA GLY A 136 -20.42 21.15 10.54
C GLY A 136 -20.21 22.67 10.41
N ALA A 137 -19.39 23.14 9.46
CA ALA A 137 -19.04 24.55 9.32
C ALA A 137 -19.89 25.34 8.28
N ASP A 138 -21.00 24.78 7.80
CA ASP A 138 -21.97 25.48 6.93
C ASP A 138 -23.42 25.39 7.45
N GLN A 139 -23.64 25.54 8.76
CA GLN A 139 -24.98 25.83 9.31
C GLN A 139 -24.91 26.95 10.34
N SER A 140 -24.95 28.19 9.84
CA SER A 140 -25.59 29.28 10.60
C SER A 140 -27.11 29.09 10.55
N PRO A 141 -27.86 29.41 11.61
CA PRO A 141 -29.28 29.11 11.69
C PRO A 141 -30.07 30.21 10.99
N GLU A 142 -30.56 29.94 9.77
CA GLU A 142 -31.74 30.64 9.25
C GLU A 142 -32.75 29.61 8.71
N ASP A 143 -33.88 29.62 9.42
CA ASP A 143 -35.20 29.08 9.14
C ASP A 143 -35.56 29.07 7.64
N ASP A 144 -35.83 27.88 7.06
CA ASP A 144 -37.04 27.53 6.30
C ASP A 144 -36.82 26.26 5.43
N ALA A 145 -37.55 25.20 5.81
CA ALA A 145 -38.20 24.20 4.96
C ALA A 145 -37.44 23.37 3.89
N VAL A 146 -37.76 22.06 3.95
CA VAL A 146 -37.86 21.04 2.87
C VAL A 146 -36.72 20.01 2.76
N ASP A 147 -36.97 18.86 3.41
CA ASP A 147 -36.89 17.46 2.92
C ASP A 147 -35.60 16.98 2.22
N GLY A 148 -34.91 16.02 2.85
CA GLY A 148 -33.74 15.36 2.27
C GLY A 148 -33.01 14.40 3.21
N ASP A 149 -33.70 13.32 3.61
CA ASP A 149 -33.18 11.99 3.96
C ASP A 149 -31.71 11.89 4.44
N VAL A 150 -31.50 12.13 5.75
CA VAL A 150 -30.30 11.66 6.45
C VAL A 150 -30.69 10.38 7.18
N VAL A 151 -30.29 9.24 6.59
CA VAL A 151 -30.47 7.93 7.20
C VAL A 151 -29.44 7.79 8.32
N ASP A 152 -29.89 7.99 9.54
CA ASP A 152 -29.14 7.69 10.77
C ASP A 152 -29.00 6.17 10.87
N ALA A 153 -27.76 5.67 10.75
CA ALA A 153 -27.47 4.25 10.82
C ALA A 153 -27.51 3.79 12.27
N GLU A 154 -28.71 3.47 12.77
CA GLU A 154 -28.90 2.84 14.07
C GLU A 154 -28.27 1.44 14.05
N PHE A 155 -27.12 1.29 14.71
CA PHE A 155 -26.45 0.01 14.94
C PHE A 155 -27.21 -0.77 16.00
N GLU A 156 -28.09 -1.70 15.59
CA GLU A 156 -28.71 -2.65 16.50
C GLU A 156 -27.72 -3.80 16.81
N GLU A 157 -27.10 -3.72 18.00
CA GLU A 157 -26.25 -4.75 18.57
C GLU A 157 -27.06 -6.06 18.72
N VAL A 158 -26.88 -7.00 17.79
CA VAL A 158 -27.51 -8.32 17.86
C VAL A 158 -26.93 -9.07 19.04
N ARG A 159 -27.68 -9.08 20.15
CA ARG A 159 -27.46 -10.04 21.23
C ARG A 159 -27.88 -11.42 20.75
N GLU A 160 -26.88 -12.29 20.54
CA GLU A 160 -27.08 -13.72 20.59
C GLU A 160 -27.74 -14.09 21.92
N ASP A 161 -28.90 -14.75 21.90
CA ASP A 161 -29.20 -15.81 22.87
C ASP A 161 -30.47 -16.63 22.51
N ASP A 162 -30.23 -17.95 22.50
CA ASP A 162 -31.07 -19.05 22.97
C ASP A 162 -32.39 -19.47 22.27
N LYS A 163 -32.30 -20.65 21.64
CA LYS A 163 -33.12 -21.87 21.83
C LYS A 163 -34.65 -21.70 21.99
N ARG A 164 -35.40 -22.27 21.04
CA ARG A 164 -36.16 -23.53 21.20
C ARG A 164 -36.92 -23.92 19.94
#